data_AF-A0A2E5V344-F1
#
_entry.id   AF-A0A2E5V344-F1
#
_cell.length_a   1.000
_cell.length_b   1.000
_cell.length_c   1.000
_cell.angle_alpha   90.00
_cell.angle_beta   90.00
_cell.angle_gamma   90.00
#
_symmetry.space_group_name_H-M   'P 1'
#
loop_
_entity.id
_entity.type
_entity.pdbx_description
1 polymer ?
#
loop_
_entity_poly.entity_id
_entity_poly.type
_entity_poly.pdbx_seq_one_letter_code
_entity_poly.pdbx_strand_id
1 'polypeptide(L)'
;MTVSNKQNRWFEKIINQLLSLPGVERQNKEDGGVILNLNYNGKYAKITITPSISEIRDQKSQYQEIRNTLTQLGVIEGQNFVPPKRTRNPMTPQMIALRAAQQKEFNAWQEVWKIVRHAEISLDREYELSIMKDYY
;
A
#
# COMPACT_ATOMS: atom_id res chain seq x y z
N MET A 1 -26.30 2.48 0.11
CA MET A 1 -25.42 2.45 -1.08
C MET A 1 -24.83 1.06 -1.21
N THR A 2 -24.70 0.52 -2.43
CA THR A 2 -24.18 -0.83 -2.67
C THR A 2 -22.67 -0.85 -2.48
N VAL A 3 -22.13 -1.87 -1.81
CA VAL A 3 -20.68 -2.09 -1.69
C VAL A 3 -20.08 -2.10 -3.11
N SER A 4 -19.13 -1.20 -3.39
CA SER A 4 -18.47 -1.18 -4.70
C SER A 4 -17.55 -2.40 -4.82
N ASN A 5 -18.01 -3.42 -5.55
CA ASN A 5 -17.22 -4.63 -5.87
C ASN A 5 -15.83 -4.30 -6.43
N LYS A 6 -15.66 -3.10 -7.03
CA LYS A 6 -14.38 -2.63 -7.56
C LYS A 6 -13.43 -2.15 -6.46
N GLN A 7 -13.94 -1.48 -5.44
CA GLN A 7 -13.12 -1.02 -4.30
C GLN A 7 -12.67 -2.20 -3.43
N ASN A 8 -13.52 -3.20 -3.24
CA ASN A 8 -13.14 -4.43 -2.54
C ASN A 8 -11.93 -5.11 -3.23
N ARG A 9 -11.96 -5.18 -4.57
CA ARG A 9 -10.83 -5.72 -5.35
C ARG A 9 -9.56 -4.89 -5.19
N TRP A 10 -9.67 -3.57 -5.07
CA TRP A 10 -8.51 -2.72 -4.80
C TRP A 10 -7.94 -2.97 -3.40
N PHE A 11 -8.78 -3.08 -2.37
CA PHE A 11 -8.34 -3.43 -1.03
C PHE A 11 -7.68 -4.81 -0.97
N GLU A 12 -8.28 -5.82 -1.61
CA GLU A 12 -7.68 -7.16 -1.72
C GLU A 12 -6.33 -7.11 -2.44
N LYS A 13 -6.21 -6.33 -3.52
CA LYS A 13 -4.95 -6.15 -4.24
C LYS A 13 -3.88 -5.50 -3.37
N ILE A 14 -4.23 -4.49 -2.57
CA ILE A 14 -3.32 -3.84 -1.62
C ILE A 14 -2.88 -4.83 -0.55
N ILE A 15 -3.82 -5.59 0.03
CA ILE A 15 -3.53 -6.62 1.04
C ILE A 15 -2.56 -7.66 0.46
N ASN A 16 -2.88 -8.22 -0.71
CA ASN A 16 -2.05 -9.26 -1.33
C ASN A 16 -0.65 -8.74 -1.68
N GLN A 17 -0.56 -7.50 -2.18
CA GLN A 17 0.73 -6.89 -2.47
C GLN A 17 1.53 -6.69 -1.18
N LEU A 18 0.93 -6.15 -0.11
CA LEU A 18 1.59 -5.97 1.18
C LEU A 18 2.05 -7.31 1.78
N LEU A 19 1.22 -8.35 1.72
CA LEU A 19 1.57 -9.69 2.23
C LEU A 19 2.71 -10.36 1.45
N SER A 20 2.96 -9.94 0.22
CA SER A 20 4.11 -10.41 -0.55
C SER A 20 5.43 -9.77 -0.13
N LEU A 21 5.39 -8.73 0.70
CA LEU A 21 6.57 -8.00 1.16
C LEU A 21 7.18 -8.64 2.42
N PRO A 22 8.52 -8.64 2.54
CA PRO A 22 9.17 -9.06 3.76
C PRO A 22 8.78 -8.14 4.92
N GLY A 23 8.59 -8.71 6.11
CA GLY A 23 8.26 -7.96 7.31
C GLY A 23 6.79 -7.56 7.44
N VAL A 24 5.90 -8.14 6.63
CA VAL A 24 4.45 -7.93 6.74
C VAL A 24 3.75 -9.16 7.30
N GLU A 25 2.97 -8.97 8.35
CA GLU A 25 2.21 -10.04 8.99
C GLU A 25 0.71 -9.73 8.98
N ARG A 26 -0.10 -10.78 8.78
CA ARG A 26 -1.56 -10.70 8.75
C ARG A 26 -2.15 -11.13 10.09
N GLN A 27 -3.10 -10.36 10.58
CA GLN A 27 -4.02 -10.78 11.62
C GLN A 27 -5.46 -10.57 11.12
N ASN A 28 -6.27 -11.62 11.19
CA ASN A 28 -7.69 -11.53 10.84
C ASN A 28 -8.47 -11.05 12.07
N LYS A 29 -9.41 -10.13 11.86
CA LYS A 29 -10.42 -9.79 12.85
C LYS A 29 -11.68 -10.63 12.64
N GLU A 30 -12.44 -10.79 13.72
CA GLU A 30 -13.74 -11.48 13.72
C GLU A 30 -14.80 -10.76 12.86
N ASP A 31 -14.64 -9.45 12.65
CA ASP A 31 -15.54 -8.60 11.84
C ASP A 31 -15.26 -8.68 10.32
N GLY A 32 -14.36 -9.56 9.87
CA GLY A 32 -13.94 -9.66 8.47
C GLY A 32 -12.93 -8.60 8.04
N GLY A 33 -12.50 -7.72 8.96
CA GLY A 33 -11.37 -6.82 8.77
C GLY A 33 -10.02 -7.55 8.79
N VAL A 34 -9.04 -6.96 8.11
CA VAL A 34 -7.67 -7.44 8.06
C VAL A 34 -6.76 -6.40 8.70
N ILE A 35 -6.02 -6.82 9.72
CA ILE A 35 -4.93 -6.04 10.30
C ILE A 35 -3.63 -6.50 9.64
N LEU A 36 -2.86 -5.55 9.15
CA LEU A 36 -1.52 -5.77 8.64
C LEU A 36 -0.51 -5.08 9.55
N ASN A 37 0.38 -5.87 10.15
CA ASN A 37 1.54 -5.35 10.87
C ASN A 37 2.69 -5.24 9.87
N LEU A 38 3.21 -4.03 9.69
CA LEU A 38 4.25 -3.70 8.74
C LEU A 38 5.54 -3.40 9.48
N ASN A 39 6.63 -4.03 9.06
CA ASN A 39 7.99 -3.70 9.46
C ASN A 39 8.79 -3.32 8.22
N TYR A 40 9.22 -2.06 8.15
CA TYR A 40 10.05 -1.57 7.06
C TYR A 40 11.16 -0.67 7.59
N ASN A 41 12.41 -1.00 7.23
CA ASN A 41 13.59 -0.24 7.64
C ASN A 41 13.67 0.00 9.17
N GLY A 42 13.26 -0.99 9.97
CA GLY A 42 13.23 -0.92 11.44
C GLY A 42 12.07 -0.11 12.04
N LYS A 43 11.17 0.43 11.21
CA LYS A 43 9.95 1.09 11.64
C LYS A 43 8.78 0.11 11.60
N TYR A 44 7.95 0.19 12.62
CA TYR A 44 6.74 -0.61 12.75
C TYR A 44 5.51 0.27 12.59
N ALA A 45 4.55 -0.22 11.83
CA ALA A 45 3.23 0.40 11.73
C ALA A 45 2.14 -0.65 11.54
N LYS A 46 0.90 -0.26 11.83
CA LYS A 46 -0.25 -1.13 11.72
C LYS A 46 -1.28 -0.48 10.81
N ILE A 47 -1.80 -1.25 9.85
CA ILE A 47 -2.90 -0.84 8.99
C ILE A 47 -4.10 -1.72 9.29
N THR A 48 -5.30 -1.13 9.38
CA THR A 48 -6.56 -1.88 9.42
C THR A 48 -7.30 -1.65 8.10
N ILE A 49 -7.57 -2.73 7.37
CA ILE A 49 -8.32 -2.71 6.11
C ILE A 49 -9.62 -3.47 6.30
N THR A 50 -10.74 -2.85 5.94
CA THR A 50 -12.08 -3.44 6.06
C THR A 50 -12.67 -3.48 4.65
N PRO A 51 -12.56 -4.62 3.94
CA PRO A 51 -12.90 -4.67 2.52
C PRO A 51 -14.39 -4.40 2.23
N SER A 52 -15.28 -4.58 3.20
CA SER A 52 -16.74 -4.50 3.01
C SER A 52 -17.36 -3.14 3.33
N ILE A 53 -16.58 -2.05 3.30
CA ILE A 53 -17.10 -0.69 3.52
C ILE A 53 -17.96 -0.27 2.32
N SER A 54 -19.23 0.08 2.57
CA SER A 54 -20.17 0.52 1.54
C SER A 54 -20.12 2.02 1.24
N GLU A 55 -19.71 2.84 2.21
CA GLU A 55 -19.75 4.30 2.11
C GLU A 55 -18.46 4.84 1.47
N ILE A 56 -18.61 5.65 0.42
CA ILE A 56 -17.47 6.25 -0.31
C ILE A 56 -16.58 7.08 0.62
N ARG A 57 -17.18 7.80 1.58
CA ARG A 57 -16.44 8.60 2.56
C ARG A 57 -15.51 7.75 3.42
N ASP A 58 -15.97 6.60 3.85
CA ASP A 58 -15.22 5.67 4.69
C ASP A 58 -14.13 4.98 3.88
N GLN A 59 -14.40 4.64 2.61
CA GLN A 59 -13.39 4.13 1.68
C GLN A 59 -12.26 5.14 1.46
N LYS A 60 -12.59 6.43 1.24
CA LYS A 60 -11.58 7.51 1.12
C LYS A 60 -10.74 7.64 2.40
N SER A 61 -11.39 7.58 3.56
CA SER A 61 -10.71 7.65 4.86
C SER A 61 -9.74 6.47 5.05
N GLN A 62 -10.13 5.26 4.63
CA GLN A 62 -9.28 4.08 4.70
C GLN A 62 -8.08 4.16 3.76
N TYR A 63 -8.25 4.62 2.51
CA TYR A 63 -7.10 4.86 1.62
C TYR A 63 -6.15 5.92 2.17
N GLN A 64 -6.68 6.98 2.78
CA GLN A 64 -5.87 7.99 3.45
C GLN A 64 -5.09 7.43 4.64
N GLU A 65 -5.69 6.56 5.45
CA GLU A 65 -5.01 5.86 6.55
C GLU A 65 -3.85 4.99 6.02
N ILE A 66 -4.09 4.22 4.95
CA ILE A 66 -3.08 3.38 4.30
C ILE A 66 -1.90 4.26 3.84
N ARG A 67 -2.18 5.35 3.12
CA ARG A 67 -1.17 6.31 2.66
C ARG A 67 -0.35 6.89 3.80
N ASN A 68 -1.03 7.39 4.84
CA ASN A 68 -0.37 8.02 5.97
C ASN A 68 0.56 7.00 6.67
N THR A 69 0.13 5.75 6.76
CA THR A 69 0.91 4.67 7.34
C THR A 69 2.15 4.34 6.51
N LEU A 70 2.02 4.22 5.18
CA LEU A 70 3.17 4.03 4.28
C LEU A 70 4.17 5.18 4.40
N THR A 71 3.66 6.42 4.48
CA THR A 71 4.48 7.62 4.65
C THR A 71 5.21 7.62 6.00
N GLN A 72 4.56 7.19 7.08
CA GLN A 72 5.17 7.05 8.41
C GLN A 72 6.33 6.04 8.41
N LEU A 73 6.15 4.93 7.69
CA LEU A 73 7.21 3.94 7.45
C LEU A 73 8.36 4.50 6.59
N GLY A 74 8.20 5.67 5.99
CA GLY A 74 9.21 6.30 5.12
C GLY A 74 9.11 5.85 3.67
N VAL A 75 8.01 5.21 3.27
CA VAL A 75 7.69 4.90 1.87
C VAL A 75 6.94 6.11 1.29
N ILE A 76 7.69 7.01 0.65
CA ILE A 76 7.13 8.23 0.05
C ILE A 76 6.86 8.00 -1.44
N GLU A 77 5.76 8.53 -1.95
CA GLU A 77 5.35 8.36 -3.36
C GLU A 77 6.41 8.96 -4.28
N GLY A 78 6.84 8.20 -5.30
CA GLY A 78 7.77 8.69 -6.31
C GLY A 78 9.19 8.94 -5.77
N GLN A 79 9.49 8.48 -4.56
CA GLN A 79 10.84 8.56 -4.03
C GLN A 79 11.81 7.75 -4.90
N ASN A 80 13.00 8.29 -5.13
CA ASN A 80 14.06 7.56 -5.81
C ASN A 80 14.83 6.71 -4.81
N PHE A 81 15.21 5.50 -5.23
CA PHE A 81 16.09 4.66 -4.44
C PHE A 81 17.48 5.30 -4.32
N VAL A 82 17.94 5.52 -3.09
CA VAL A 82 19.28 6.02 -2.81
C VAL A 82 20.09 4.87 -2.19
N PRO A 83 21.01 4.24 -2.95
CA PRO A 83 21.81 3.15 -2.41
C PRO A 83 22.81 3.66 -1.35
N PRO A 84 23.15 2.82 -0.35
CA PRO A 84 24.22 3.14 0.60
C PRO A 84 25.55 3.44 -0.11
N LYS A 85 26.30 4.41 0.40
CA LYS A 85 27.61 4.82 -0.14
C LYS A 85 28.52 3.60 -0.32
N ARG A 86 29.19 3.53 -1.47
CA ARG A 86 30.20 2.49 -1.75
C ARG A 86 31.38 2.69 -0.81
N THR A 87 31.83 1.62 -0.19
CA THR A 87 33.17 1.56 0.40
C THR A 87 34.20 1.59 -0.73
N ARG A 88 35.45 2.00 -0.43
CA ARG A 88 36.53 2.04 -1.43
C ARG A 88 36.94 0.65 -1.94
N ASN A 89 36.52 -0.41 -1.26
CA ASN A 89 36.86 -1.78 -1.62
C ASN A 89 36.06 -2.26 -2.84
N PRO A 90 36.65 -3.12 -3.68
CA PRO A 90 35.92 -3.75 -4.78
C PRO A 90 34.72 -4.53 -4.24
N MET A 91 33.62 -4.44 -4.98
CA MET A 91 32.33 -4.99 -4.58
C MET A 91 32.34 -6.50 -4.78
N THR A 92 32.10 -7.26 -3.71
CA THR A 92 31.98 -8.72 -3.82
C THR A 92 30.63 -9.09 -4.48
N PRO A 93 30.51 -10.29 -5.09
CA PRO A 93 29.24 -10.77 -5.63
C PRO A 93 28.10 -10.74 -4.59
N GLN A 94 28.41 -11.01 -3.33
CA GLN A 94 27.46 -10.94 -2.21
C GLN A 94 26.93 -9.51 -2.00
N MET A 95 27.80 -8.50 -2.07
CA MET A 95 27.37 -7.10 -1.95
C MET A 95 26.48 -6.68 -3.12
N ILE A 96 26.76 -7.18 -4.35
CA ILE A 96 25.96 -6.89 -5.54
C ILE A 96 24.55 -7.48 -5.37
N ALA A 97 24.48 -8.75 -4.95
CA ALA A 97 23.20 -9.42 -4.69
C ALA A 97 22.39 -8.71 -3.60
N LEU A 98 23.04 -8.28 -2.52
CA LEU A 98 22.40 -7.52 -1.45
C LEU A 98 21.79 -6.20 -1.97
N ARG A 99 22.53 -5.44 -2.80
CA ARG A 99 21.99 -4.21 -3.39
C ARG A 99 20.83 -4.47 -4.34
N ALA A 100 20.90 -5.53 -5.15
CA ALA A 100 19.81 -5.91 -6.03
C ALA A 100 18.55 -6.27 -5.23
N ALA A 101 18.70 -6.97 -4.10
CA ALA A 101 17.61 -7.29 -3.19
C ALA A 101 17.00 -6.02 -2.57
N GLN A 102 17.83 -5.09 -2.08
CA GLN A 102 17.37 -3.81 -1.51
C GLN A 102 16.60 -2.96 -2.54
N GLN A 103 17.08 -2.89 -3.78
CA GLN A 103 16.37 -2.19 -4.85
C GLN A 103 15.03 -2.86 -5.17
N LYS A 104 15.00 -4.20 -5.23
CA LYS A 104 13.77 -4.96 -5.50
C LYS A 104 12.74 -4.75 -4.39
N GLU A 105 13.17 -4.78 -3.14
CA GLU A 105 12.33 -4.49 -1.98
C GLU A 105 11.77 -3.07 -2.06
N PHE A 106 12.63 -2.07 -2.26
CA PHE A 106 12.21 -0.68 -2.43
C PHE A 106 11.16 -0.52 -3.52
N ASN A 107 11.39 -1.12 -4.70
CA ASN A 107 10.45 -1.06 -5.81
C ASN A 107 9.12 -1.71 -5.44
N ALA A 108 9.12 -2.84 -4.72
CA ALA A 108 7.91 -3.52 -4.32
C ALA A 108 7.05 -2.69 -3.34
N TRP A 109 7.69 -1.95 -2.42
CA TRP A 109 7.01 -0.95 -1.57
C TRP A 109 6.45 0.22 -2.38
N GLN A 110 7.20 0.72 -3.39
CA GLN A 110 6.70 1.75 -4.30
C GLN A 110 5.50 1.27 -5.13
N GLU A 111 5.48 -0.01 -5.53
CA GLU A 111 4.32 -0.60 -6.24
C GLU A 111 3.06 -0.64 -5.37
N VAL A 112 3.16 -0.96 -4.07
CA VAL A 112 2.02 -0.81 -3.15
C VAL A 112 1.50 0.63 -3.20
N TRP A 113 2.43 1.59 -3.15
CA TRP A 113 2.04 2.98 -3.10
C TRP A 113 1.33 3.41 -4.40
N LYS A 114 1.84 2.97 -5.57
CA LYS A 114 1.16 3.16 -6.85
C LYS A 114 -0.24 2.55 -6.87
N ILE A 115 -0.42 1.34 -6.33
CA ILE A 115 -1.73 0.66 -6.30
C ILE A 115 -2.74 1.48 -5.49
N VAL A 116 -2.37 1.96 -4.29
CA VAL A 116 -3.25 2.81 -3.48
C VAL A 116 -3.61 4.08 -4.25
N ARG A 117 -2.63 4.74 -4.90
CA ARG A 117 -2.90 5.94 -5.72
C ARG A 117 -3.91 5.68 -6.84
N HIS A 118 -3.78 4.56 -7.54
CA HIS A 118 -4.73 4.17 -8.59
C HIS A 118 -6.12 3.85 -8.02
N ALA A 119 -6.17 3.25 -6.84
CA ALA A 119 -7.42 2.96 -6.14
C ALA A 119 -8.14 4.26 -5.70
N GLU A 120 -7.41 5.23 -5.16
CA GLU A 120 -7.95 6.57 -4.84
C GLU A 120 -8.55 7.25 -6.08
N ILE A 121 -7.80 7.33 -7.18
CA ILE A 121 -8.27 7.92 -8.45
C ILE A 121 -9.51 7.17 -8.97
N SER A 122 -9.51 5.84 -8.85
CA SER A 122 -10.65 5.01 -9.23
C SER A 122 -11.90 5.32 -8.40
N LEU A 123 -11.73 5.56 -7.10
CA LEU A 123 -12.82 5.91 -6.18
C LEU A 123 -13.36 7.31 -6.46
N ASP A 124 -12.49 8.28 -6.74
CA ASP A 124 -12.91 9.65 -7.09
C ASP A 124 -13.78 9.66 -8.36
N ARG A 125 -13.39 8.89 -9.39
CA ARG A 125 -14.21 8.73 -10.61
C ARG A 125 -15.55 8.06 -10.34
N GLU A 126 -15.60 7.05 -9.46
CA GLU A 126 -16.85 6.40 -9.07
C GLU A 126 -17.79 7.39 -8.36
N TYR A 127 -17.23 8.23 -7.50
CA TYR A 127 -17.96 9.29 -6.81
C TYR A 127 -18.53 10.33 -7.77
N GLU A 128 -17.73 10.84 -8.71
CA GLU A 128 -18.17 11.78 -9.75
C GLU A 128 -19.35 11.20 -10.56
N LEU A 129 -19.23 9.93 -10.99
CA LEU A 129 -20.30 9.25 -11.71
C LEU A 129 -21.56 9.03 -10.88
N SER A 130 -21.43 8.77 -9.56
CA SER A 130 -22.60 8.64 -8.68
C SER A 130 -23.35 9.96 -8.56
N ILE A 131 -22.63 11.08 -8.43
CA ILE A 131 -23.25 12.40 -8.36
C ILE A 131 -24.00 12.69 -9.67
N MET A 132 -23.38 12.43 -10.82
CA MET A 132 -24.02 12.70 -12.12
C MET A 132 -25.31 11.91 -12.35
N LYS A 133 -25.43 10.69 -11.82
CA LYS A 133 -26.65 9.88 -11.94
C LYS A 133 -27.82 10.40 -11.10
N ASP A 134 -27.55 11.08 -10.00
CA ASP A 134 -28.60 11.64 -9.15
C ASP A 134 -29.23 12.92 -9.75
N TYR A 135 -28.63 13.49 -10.81
CA TYR A 135 -29.12 14.69 -11.50
C TYR A 135 -29.98 14.43 -12.74
N TYR A 136 -30.13 13.17 -13.18
CA TYR A 136 -30.88 12.78 -14.38
C TYR A 136 -31.94 11.73 -14.07
#